data_AF-A0A090R2M6-F1
#
_entry.id   AF-A0A090R2M6-F1
#
_cell.length_a   1.000
_cell.length_b   1.000
_cell.length_c   1.000
_cell.angle_alpha   90.00
_cell.angle_beta   90.00
_cell.angle_gamma   90.00
#
_symmetry.space_group_name_H-M   'P 1'
#
loop_
_entity.id
_entity.type
_entity.pdbx_description
1 polymer ?
#
loop_
_entity_poly.entity_id
_entity_poly.type
_entity_poly.pdbx_seq_one_letter_code
_entity_poly.pdbx_strand_id
1 'polypeptide(L)'
;MIDCAEQHALLLKQLGIQLKAKNKHSLVILSVSQPLRQQNLQKLIPALLEYLASVAEDEAAQGWDKLLDWLVDQLMIATAAFTLSQAIQLVTELEQRWGTELELYYPHLLRPVDLRAAIEAFNYD
;
A
#
# COMPACT_ATOMS: atom_id res chain seq x y z
N MET A 1 24.18 -3.30 1.18
CA MET A 1 23.07 -2.35 0.93
C MET A 1 23.16 -1.70 -0.45
N ILE A 2 24.26 -1.04 -0.83
CA ILE A 2 24.37 -0.41 -2.17
C ILE A 2 24.39 -1.46 -3.29
N ASP A 3 25.15 -2.55 -3.11
CA ASP A 3 25.18 -3.64 -4.11
C ASP A 3 23.80 -4.28 -4.31
N CYS A 4 23.01 -4.42 -3.23
CA CYS A 4 21.63 -4.90 -3.28
C CYS A 4 20.72 -3.91 -4.03
N ALA A 5 20.88 -2.60 -3.78
CA ALA A 5 20.13 -1.56 -4.48
C ALA A 5 20.45 -1.52 -5.99
N GLU A 6 21.70 -1.76 -6.38
CA GLU A 6 22.11 -1.84 -7.79
C GLU A 6 21.62 -3.13 -8.45
N GLN A 7 21.72 -4.27 -7.76
CA GLN A 7 21.20 -5.56 -8.25
C GLN A 7 19.68 -5.52 -8.48
N HIS A 8 18.95 -4.84 -7.60
CA HIS A 8 17.48 -4.73 -7.68
C HIS A 8 17.02 -3.40 -8.32
N ALA A 9 17.92 -2.63 -8.94
CA ALA A 9 17.59 -1.32 -9.51
C ALA A 9 16.48 -1.39 -10.57
N LEU A 10 16.40 -2.48 -11.33
CA LEU A 10 15.33 -2.69 -12.32
C LEU A 10 13.95 -2.85 -11.66
N LEU A 11 13.89 -3.65 -10.59
CA LEU A 11 12.66 -3.88 -9.83
C LEU A 11 12.21 -2.60 -9.12
N LEU A 12 13.15 -1.88 -8.50
CA LEU A 12 12.87 -0.58 -7.87
C LEU A 12 12.33 0.41 -8.90
N LYS A 13 12.90 0.43 -10.11
CA LYS A 13 12.43 1.30 -11.20
C LYS A 13 11.01 0.94 -11.65
N GLN A 14 10.62 -0.34 -11.64
CA GLN A 14 9.24 -0.76 -11.92
C GLN A 14 8.25 -0.26 -10.86
N LEU A 15 8.65 -0.19 -9.60
CA LEU A 15 7.89 0.44 -8.51
C LEU A 15 7.89 1.98 -8.58
N GLY A 16 8.60 2.56 -9.55
CA GLY A 16 8.78 4.00 -9.71
C GLY A 16 9.81 4.60 -8.74
N ILE A 17 10.66 3.78 -8.12
CA ILE A 17 11.73 4.18 -7.21
C ILE A 17 13.06 4.18 -7.98
N GLN A 18 13.69 5.34 -8.10
CA GLN A 18 15.03 5.47 -8.68
C GLN A 18 16.02 5.88 -7.59
N LEU A 19 16.95 4.99 -7.30
CA LEU A 19 18.05 5.22 -6.37
C LEU A 19 19.36 5.34 -7.16
N LYS A 20 20.25 6.21 -6.69
CA LYS A 20 21.61 6.34 -7.24
C LYS A 20 22.62 6.39 -6.11
N ALA A 21 23.67 5.58 -6.18
CA ALA A 21 24.79 5.67 -5.26
C ALA A 21 25.53 7.00 -5.49
N LYS A 22 25.68 7.82 -4.44
CA LYS A 22 26.51 9.03 -4.47
C LYS A 22 27.95 8.67 -4.10
N ASN A 23 28.12 7.91 -3.02
CA ASN A 23 29.42 7.37 -2.56
C ASN A 23 29.25 5.91 -2.11
N LYS A 24 30.35 5.22 -1.74
CA LYS A 24 30.37 3.84 -1.19
C LYS A 24 29.51 3.59 0.07
N HIS A 25 28.96 4.65 0.68
CA HIS A 25 28.12 4.56 1.87
C HIS A 25 26.85 5.42 1.79
N SER A 26 26.54 6.03 0.64
CA SER A 26 25.38 6.93 0.52
C SER A 26 24.57 6.70 -0.75
N LEU A 27 23.27 6.51 -0.57
CA LEU A 27 22.26 6.41 -1.62
C LEU A 27 21.47 7.72 -1.69
N VAL A 28 21.22 8.18 -2.91
CA VAL A 28 20.39 9.35 -3.19
C VAL A 28 19.15 8.88 -3.94
N ILE A 29 18.00 9.34 -3.47
CA ILE A 29 16.71 9.11 -4.10
C ILE A 29 16.58 10.15 -5.24
N LEU A 30 16.53 9.69 -6.48
CA LEU A 30 16.37 10.55 -7.65
C LEU A 30 14.89 10.81 -7.95
N SER A 31 14.08 9.76 -7.92
CA SER A 31 12.64 9.87 -8.12
C SER A 31 11.91 8.73 -7.40
N VAL A 32 10.67 9.01 -7.02
CA VAL A 32 9.75 8.06 -6.37
C VAL A 32 8.33 8.31 -6.87
N SER A 33 7.51 7.25 -6.92
CA SER A 33 6.10 7.36 -7.27
C SER A 33 5.36 8.30 -6.31
N GLN A 34 4.33 8.98 -6.81
CA GLN A 34 3.55 9.96 -6.04
C GLN A 34 3.06 9.44 -4.67
N PRO A 35 2.50 8.21 -4.53
CA PRO A 35 2.05 7.72 -3.22
C PRO A 35 3.19 7.51 -2.22
N LEU A 36 4.39 7.14 -2.69
CA LEU A 36 5.55 6.95 -1.81
C LEU A 36 6.14 8.27 -1.31
N ARG A 37 5.94 9.39 -2.03
CA ARG A 37 6.49 10.70 -1.64
C ARG A 37 5.95 11.22 -0.31
N GLN A 38 4.73 10.84 0.06
CA GLN A 38 4.11 11.27 1.32
C GLN A 38 4.61 10.46 2.52
N GLN A 39 5.39 9.40 2.27
CA GLN A 39 5.87 8.48 3.30
C GLN A 39 7.27 8.83 3.76
N ASN A 40 7.68 8.25 4.89
CA ASN A 40 9.02 8.44 5.42
C ASN A 40 10.04 7.61 4.61
N LEU A 41 10.45 8.12 3.45
CA LEU A 41 11.40 7.46 2.54
C LEU A 41 12.73 7.10 3.21
N GLN A 42 13.15 7.87 4.22
CA GLN A 42 14.38 7.57 4.97
C GLN A 42 14.26 6.28 5.79
N LYS A 43 13.04 5.88 6.16
CA LYS A 43 12.77 4.60 6.83
C LYS A 43 12.40 3.50 5.84
N LEU A 44 11.61 3.82 4.82
CA LEU A 44 11.11 2.84 3.84
C LEU A 44 12.21 2.28 2.95
N ILE A 45 13.13 3.12 2.46
CA ILE A 45 14.18 2.66 1.53
C ILE A 45 15.15 1.67 2.21
N PRO A 46 15.69 1.94 3.41
CA PRO A 46 16.51 0.94 4.11
C PRO A 46 15.75 -0.36 4.39
N ALA A 47 14.49 -0.27 4.86
CA ALA A 47 13.67 -1.45 5.13
C ALA A 47 13.41 -2.28 3.87
N LEU A 48 13.19 -1.64 2.73
CA LEU A 48 12.99 -2.32 1.45
C LEU A 48 14.27 -3.03 0.99
N LEU A 49 15.43 -2.40 1.17
CA LEU A 49 16.72 -3.03 0.85
C LEU A 49 17.05 -4.19 1.78
N GLU A 50 16.70 -4.09 3.06
CA GLU A 50 16.80 -5.21 4.01
C GLU A 50 15.88 -6.35 3.63
N TYR A 51 14.61 -6.05 3.27
CA TYR A 51 13.66 -7.06 2.80
C TYR A 51 14.17 -7.77 1.53
N LEU A 52 14.66 -7.03 0.53
CA LEU A 52 15.23 -7.60 -0.68
C LEU A 52 16.47 -8.45 -0.38
N ALA A 53 17.30 -8.05 0.58
CA ALA A 53 18.44 -8.85 1.02
C ALA A 53 18.02 -10.14 1.74
N SER A 54 16.98 -10.11 2.58
CA SER A 54 16.48 -11.32 3.24
C SER A 54 15.80 -12.28 2.28
N VAL A 55 15.09 -11.75 1.28
CA VAL A 55 14.38 -12.54 0.26
C VAL A 55 15.37 -13.18 -0.75
N ALA A 56 16.58 -12.64 -0.89
CA ALA A 56 17.62 -13.26 -1.71
C ALA A 56 18.05 -14.65 -1.18
N GLU A 57 17.88 -14.92 0.12
CA GLU A 57 18.21 -16.20 0.76
C GLU A 57 17.02 -17.19 0.78
N ASP A 58 15.79 -16.71 0.54
CA ASP A 58 14.57 -17.51 0.59
C ASP A 58 13.78 -17.42 -0.71
N GLU A 59 13.92 -18.43 -1.57
CA GLU A 59 13.17 -18.55 -2.84
C GLU A 59 11.65 -18.53 -2.64
N ALA A 60 11.14 -18.98 -1.50
CA ALA A 60 9.70 -18.93 -1.24
C ALA A 60 9.23 -17.50 -0.95
N ALA A 61 10.10 -16.62 -0.46
CA ALA A 61 9.80 -15.21 -0.23
C ALA A 61 9.97 -14.34 -1.48
N GLN A 62 10.53 -14.91 -2.55
CA GLN A 62 10.67 -14.24 -3.84
C GLN A 62 9.33 -14.18 -4.58
N GLY A 63 9.01 -13.00 -5.11
CA GLY A 63 7.78 -12.81 -5.89
C GLY A 63 7.35 -11.35 -5.88
N TRP A 64 6.78 -10.92 -7.00
CA TRP A 64 6.20 -9.59 -7.13
C TRP A 64 5.01 -9.39 -6.17
N ASP A 65 4.18 -10.42 -6.01
CA ASP A 65 3.01 -10.38 -5.13
C ASP A 65 3.42 -10.15 -3.67
N LYS A 66 4.38 -10.93 -3.16
CA LYS A 66 4.86 -10.80 -1.77
C LYS A 66 5.54 -9.47 -1.49
N LEU A 67 6.28 -8.95 -2.47
CA LEU A 67 6.88 -7.62 -2.34
C LEU A 67 5.82 -6.53 -2.29
N LEU A 68 4.77 -6.64 -3.10
CA LEU A 68 3.64 -5.71 -3.08
C LEU A 68 2.88 -5.79 -1.76
N ASP A 69 2.61 -6.99 -1.26
CA ASP A 69 1.97 -7.21 0.04
C ASP A 69 2.78 -6.57 1.18
N TRP A 70 4.10 -6.83 1.22
CA TRP A 70 4.99 -6.19 2.19
C TRP A 70 5.01 -4.67 2.06
N LEU A 71 5.00 -4.15 0.82
CA LEU A 71 4.97 -2.72 0.57
C LEU A 71 3.66 -2.11 1.08
N VAL A 72 2.52 -2.77 0.87
CA VAL A 72 1.22 -2.34 1.40
C VAL A 72 1.26 -2.29 2.93
N ASP A 73 1.81 -3.30 3.60
CA ASP A 73 1.95 -3.31 5.07
C ASP A 73 2.81 -2.16 5.59
N GLN A 74 3.91 -1.82 4.90
CA GLN A 74 4.74 -0.66 5.28
C GLN A 74 4.04 0.68 5.03
N LEU A 75 3.11 0.72 4.07
CA LEU A 75 2.38 1.93 3.69
C LEU A 75 1.07 2.11 4.46
N MET A 76 0.55 1.06 5.09
CA MET A 76 -0.65 1.12 5.91
C MET A 76 -0.39 2.00 7.12
N ILE A 77 -0.92 3.22 7.06
CA ILE A 77 -1.03 4.09 8.23
C ILE A 77 -2.31 3.66 8.93
N ALA A 78 -2.18 3.07 10.12
CA ALA A 78 -3.32 2.74 10.96
C ALA A 78 -3.99 4.03 11.46
N THR A 79 -4.92 4.59 10.68
CA THR A 79 -5.77 5.69 11.13
C THR A 79 -6.89 5.13 12.02
N ALA A 80 -6.79 5.41 13.33
CA ALA A 80 -7.66 4.84 14.36
C ALA A 80 -9.12 5.34 14.31
N ALA A 81 -9.40 6.44 13.60
CA ALA A 81 -10.76 6.94 13.41
C ALA A 81 -10.85 7.76 12.12
N PHE A 82 -11.78 7.40 11.24
CA PHE A 82 -12.12 8.20 10.07
C PHE A 82 -13.24 9.18 10.43
N THR A 83 -13.09 10.44 10.05
CA THR A 83 -14.20 11.41 10.06
C THR A 83 -15.16 11.12 8.89
N LEU A 84 -16.41 11.58 8.98
CA LEU A 84 -17.39 11.41 7.89
C LEU A 84 -16.87 11.97 6.56
N SER A 85 -16.26 13.16 6.57
CA SER A 85 -15.70 13.77 5.36
C SER A 85 -14.57 12.95 4.75
N GLN A 86 -13.68 12.37 5.58
CA GLN A 86 -12.62 11.48 5.12
C GLN A 86 -13.19 10.17 4.55
N ALA A 87 -14.22 9.60 5.18
CA ALA A 87 -14.88 8.41 4.69
C ALA A 87 -15.52 8.66 3.30
N ILE A 88 -16.22 9.78 3.13
CA ILE A 88 -16.81 10.17 1.83
C ILE A 88 -15.69 10.33 0.78
N GLN A 89 -14.62 11.07 1.11
CA GLN A 89 -13.49 11.27 0.19
C GLN A 89 -12.87 9.94 -0.24
N LEU A 90 -12.62 9.04 0.69
CA LEU A 90 -12.04 7.72 0.40
C LEU A 90 -12.93 6.91 -0.53
N VAL A 91 -14.24 6.86 -0.27
CA VAL A 91 -15.19 6.14 -1.13
C VAL A 91 -15.22 6.75 -2.53
N THR A 92 -15.26 8.08 -2.64
CA THR A 92 -15.25 8.77 -3.94
C THR A 92 -13.95 8.52 -4.73
N GLU A 93 -12.80 8.57 -4.07
CA GLU A 93 -11.51 8.28 -4.71
C GLU A 93 -11.42 6.82 -5.17
N LEU A 94 -11.94 5.90 -4.36
CA LEU A 94 -12.01 4.47 -4.63
C LEU A 94 -12.91 4.20 -5.86
N GLU A 95 -14.08 4.80 -5.93
CA GLU A 95 -14.98 4.74 -7.09
C GLU A 95 -14.34 5.33 -8.37
N GLN A 96 -13.67 6.48 -8.27
CA GLN A 96 -13.01 7.10 -9.43
C GLN A 96 -11.86 6.26 -9.99
N ARG A 97 -11.18 5.49 -9.13
CA ARG A 97 -9.97 4.75 -9.52
C ARG A 97 -10.27 3.36 -10.08
N TRP A 98 -11.28 2.68 -9.56
CA TRP A 98 -11.67 1.34 -10.01
C TRP A 98 -12.91 1.32 -10.91
N GLY A 99 -13.72 2.38 -10.91
CA GLY A 99 -14.91 2.48 -11.78
C GLY A 99 -15.81 1.25 -11.67
N THR A 100 -16.09 0.61 -12.82
CA THR A 100 -16.93 -0.60 -12.89
C THR A 100 -16.28 -1.86 -12.30
N GLU A 101 -14.96 -1.91 -12.13
CA GLU A 101 -14.30 -3.07 -11.51
C GLU A 101 -14.58 -3.16 -10.01
N LEU A 102 -15.00 -2.05 -9.39
CA LEU A 102 -15.32 -2.00 -7.98
C LEU A 102 -16.54 -2.87 -7.61
N GLU A 103 -17.47 -3.06 -8.56
CA GLU A 103 -18.68 -3.86 -8.35
C GLU A 103 -18.38 -5.31 -7.98
N LEU A 104 -17.26 -5.85 -8.49
CA LEU A 104 -16.79 -7.21 -8.17
C LEU A 104 -16.35 -7.34 -6.70
N TYR A 105 -15.94 -6.23 -6.07
CA TYR A 105 -15.44 -6.19 -4.70
C TYR A 105 -16.49 -5.74 -3.68
N TYR A 106 -17.66 -5.27 -4.11
CA TYR A 106 -18.75 -4.89 -3.20
C TYR A 106 -19.13 -5.95 -2.16
N PRO A 107 -19.15 -7.26 -2.45
CA PRO A 107 -19.44 -8.28 -1.44
C PRO A 107 -18.42 -8.32 -0.29
N HIS A 108 -17.19 -7.86 -0.53
CA HIS A 108 -16.10 -7.83 0.46
C HIS A 108 -16.00 -6.46 1.17
N LEU A 109 -16.52 -5.40 0.55
CA LEU A 109 -16.42 -4.02 1.06
C LEU A 109 -17.69 -3.54 1.76
N LEU A 110 -18.86 -3.95 1.28
CA LEU A 110 -20.16 -3.45 1.73
C LEU A 110 -20.92 -4.56 2.44
N ARG A 111 -21.49 -4.22 3.60
CA ARG A 111 -22.43 -5.08 4.31
C ARG A 111 -23.83 -4.46 4.24
N PRO A 112 -24.83 -5.17 3.68
CA PRO A 112 -26.21 -4.69 3.75
C PRO A 112 -26.67 -4.66 5.21
N VAL A 113 -27.29 -3.57 5.61
CA VAL A 113 -27.90 -3.42 6.94
C VAL A 113 -29.39 -3.64 6.79
N ASP A 114 -29.93 -4.65 7.47
CA ASP A 114 -31.36 -4.93 7.47
C ASP A 114 -32.07 -4.04 8.50
N LEU A 115 -32.93 -3.15 8.00
CA LEU A 115 -33.72 -2.22 8.82
C LEU A 115 -35.09 -2.80 9.20
N ARG A 116 -35.49 -3.95 8.66
CA ARG A 116 -36.82 -4.54 8.90
C ARG A 116 -37.04 -4.87 10.37
N ALA A 117 -36.06 -5.49 11.01
CA ALA A 117 -36.11 -5.83 12.42
C ALA A 117 -36.26 -4.60 13.32
N ALA A 118 -35.63 -3.48 12.95
CA ALA A 118 -35.78 -2.22 13.69
C ALA A 118 -37.18 -1.64 13.51
N ILE A 119 -37.70 -1.61 12.27
CA ILE A 119 -39.04 -1.08 11.98
C ILE A 119 -40.13 -1.92 12.66
N GLU A 120 -40.01 -3.24 12.67
CA GLU A 120 -40.94 -4.12 13.37
C GLU A 120 -40.93 -3.86 14.89
N ALA A 121 -39.76 -3.67 15.49
CA ALA A 121 -39.65 -3.33 16.91
C ALA A 121 -40.35 -2.01 17.28
N PHE A 122 -40.36 -1.02 16.39
CA PHE A 122 -41.09 0.25 16.59
C PHE A 122 -42.61 0.13 16.40
N ASN A 123 -43.11 -0.92 15.76
CA ASN A 123 -44.55 -1.15 15.57
C ASN A 123 -45.20 -1.97 16.71
N TYR A 124 -44.40 -2.47 17.67
CA TYR A 124 -44.87 -3.24 18.83
C TYR A 124 -44.93 -2.42 20.14
N ASP A 125 -44.73 -1.09 20.07
CA ASP A 125 -45.13 -0.09 21.09
C ASP A 125 -46.47 0.57 20.69
#